data_AF-A0A960R3F9-F1
#
_entry.id   AF-A0A960R3F9-F1
#
_cell.length_a   1.000
_cell.length_b   1.000
_cell.length_c   1.000
_cell.angle_alpha   90.00
_cell.angle_beta   90.00
_cell.angle_gamma   90.00
#
_symmetry.space_group_name_H-M   'P 1'
#
loop_
_entity.id
_entity.type
_entity.pdbx_description
1 polymer ?
#
loop_
_entity_poly.entity_id
_entity_poly.type
_entity_poly.pdbx_seq_one_letter_code
_entity_poly.pdbx_strand_id
1 'polypeptide(L)'
;NLGAIARIWRGGCIIRARFLNRITEAYERNPDLTNLMLDPFFKDILNRNQADWREIVALGVTNGIPVPAFSASLGYYDSYRAARLPANLLQAQRDFFGAHTYERIDKPAGEVFHTEWPEVIE
;
A
#
# COMPACT_ATOMS: atom_id res chain seq x y z
N ASN A 1 21.24 3.20 -3.81
CA ASN A 1 21.61 1.77 -3.70
C ASN A 1 20.94 1.18 -2.45
N LEU A 2 19.75 0.59 -2.60
CA LEU A 2 18.93 0.09 -1.47
C LEU A 2 19.49 -1.21 -0.85
N GLY A 3 20.11 -2.08 -1.66
CA GLY A 3 20.77 -3.29 -1.17
C GLY A 3 21.95 -2.98 -0.23
N ALA A 4 22.75 -1.96 -0.53
CA ALA A 4 23.83 -1.51 0.34
C ALA A 4 23.33 -0.98 1.69
N ILE A 5 22.19 -0.26 1.70
CA ILE A 5 21.56 0.22 2.94
C ILE A 5 21.11 -0.96 3.81
N ALA A 6 20.38 -1.92 3.22
CA ALA A 6 19.93 -3.12 3.92
C ALA A 6 21.10 -3.92 4.51
N ARG A 7 22.23 -3.98 3.78
CA ARG A 7 23.46 -4.63 4.21
C ARG A 7 24.08 -3.99 5.45
N ILE A 8 24.11 -2.66 5.53
CA ILE A 8 24.65 -1.90 6.68
C ILE A 8 23.83 -2.18 7.95
N TRP A 9 22.51 -2.32 7.81
CA TRP A 9 21.62 -2.63 8.93
C TRP A 9 21.79 -4.05 9.51
N ARG A 10 22.66 -4.88 8.94
CA ARG A 10 22.89 -6.24 9.44
C ARG A 10 23.80 -6.32 10.65
N GLY A 11 24.70 -5.35 10.84
CA GLY A 11 25.86 -5.51 11.71
C GLY A 11 26.12 -4.35 12.65
N GLY A 12 25.11 -3.90 13.41
CA GLY A 12 25.34 -2.89 14.45
C GLY A 12 24.10 -2.11 14.91
N CYS A 13 23.04 -2.07 14.12
CA CYS A 13 21.82 -1.35 14.50
C CYS A 13 20.88 -2.18 15.39
N ILE A 14 19.93 -1.50 16.03
CA ILE A 14 18.91 -2.09 16.92
C ILE A 14 18.02 -3.09 16.19
N ILE A 15 17.69 -2.83 14.92
CA ILE A 15 16.77 -3.66 14.11
C ILE A 15 17.44 -4.87 13.42
N ARG A 16 18.68 -5.22 13.81
CA ARG A 16 19.42 -6.31 13.16
C ARG A 16 18.65 -7.62 13.25
N ALA A 17 18.46 -8.28 12.11
CA ALA A 17 17.71 -9.54 12.04
C ALA A 17 18.13 -10.36 10.82
N ARG A 18 17.94 -11.70 10.88
CA ARG A 18 18.06 -12.58 9.70
C ARG A 18 17.16 -12.13 8.55
N PHE A 19 16.04 -11.47 8.87
CA PHE A 19 15.12 -10.86 7.91
C PHE A 19 15.81 -9.86 6.96
N LEU A 20 16.78 -9.07 7.44
CA LEU A 20 17.49 -8.08 6.62
C LEU A 20 18.37 -8.74 5.53
N ASN A 21 18.78 -10.00 5.70
CA ASN A 21 19.43 -10.75 4.63
C ASN A 21 18.48 -10.94 3.44
N ARG A 22 17.20 -11.25 3.69
CA ARG A 22 16.21 -11.44 2.63
C ARG A 22 15.96 -10.16 1.85
N ILE A 23 15.98 -9.00 2.51
CA ILE A 23 15.88 -7.68 1.86
C ILE A 23 17.12 -7.43 1.00
N THR A 24 18.31 -7.70 1.54
CA THR A 24 19.58 -7.57 0.79
C THR A 24 19.56 -8.45 -0.47
N GLU A 25 19.21 -9.73 -0.31
CA GLU A 25 19.08 -10.70 -1.40
C GLU A 25 18.06 -10.26 -2.46
N ALA A 26 16.94 -9.64 -2.07
CA ALA A 26 15.93 -9.13 -3.01
C ALA A 26 16.48 -8.03 -3.91
N TYR A 27 17.20 -7.05 -3.33
CA TYR A 27 17.83 -5.98 -4.11
C TYR A 27 19.10 -6.43 -4.87
N GLU A 28 19.75 -7.51 -4.44
CA GLU A 28 20.82 -8.15 -5.21
C GLU A 28 20.26 -8.88 -6.45
N ARG A 29 19.09 -9.52 -6.32
CA ARG A 29 18.37 -10.12 -7.47
C ARG A 29 17.85 -9.07 -8.44
N ASN A 30 17.26 -8.00 -7.93
CA ASN A 30 16.71 -6.91 -8.74
C ASN A 30 17.05 -5.54 -8.11
N PRO A 31 18.11 -4.85 -8.60
CA PRO A 31 18.48 -3.53 -8.11
C PRO A 31 17.41 -2.46 -8.34
N ASP A 32 16.56 -2.63 -9.35
CA ASP A 32 15.48 -1.71 -9.74
C ASP A 32 14.11 -2.10 -9.13
N LEU A 33 14.12 -2.98 -8.12
CA LEU A 33 12.90 -3.39 -7.42
C LEU A 33 12.20 -2.18 -6.81
N THR A 34 10.99 -1.88 -7.30
CA THR A 34 10.21 -0.72 -6.84
C THR A 34 9.53 -0.94 -5.49
N ASN A 35 9.24 -2.20 -5.14
CA ASN A 35 8.61 -2.56 -3.88
C ASN A 35 8.98 -3.99 -3.46
N LEU A 36 9.33 -4.20 -2.19
CA LEU A 36 9.70 -5.51 -1.65
C LEU A 36 8.59 -6.56 -1.77
N MET A 37 7.32 -6.15 -1.75
CA MET A 37 6.20 -7.09 -1.91
C MET A 37 6.16 -7.76 -3.29
N LEU A 38 6.89 -7.22 -4.28
CA LEU A 38 6.98 -7.78 -5.63
C LEU A 38 8.10 -8.81 -5.79
N ASP A 39 9.05 -8.86 -4.86
CA ASP A 39 10.09 -9.88 -4.88
C ASP A 39 9.50 -11.28 -4.58
N PRO A 40 9.96 -12.35 -5.27
CA PRO A 40 9.38 -13.68 -5.13
C PRO A 40 9.32 -14.22 -3.69
N PHE A 41 10.33 -13.96 -2.86
CA PHE A 41 10.37 -14.45 -1.49
C PHE A 41 9.28 -13.80 -0.64
N PHE A 42 9.17 -12.47 -0.69
CA PHE A 42 8.19 -11.72 0.09
C PHE A 42 6.76 -11.94 -0.42
N LYS A 43 6.58 -11.99 -1.75
CA LYS A 43 5.28 -12.29 -2.37
C LYS A 43 4.74 -13.64 -1.90
N ASP A 44 5.59 -14.66 -1.87
CA ASP A 44 5.21 -16.00 -1.41
C ASP A 44 4.83 -15.99 0.08
N ILE A 45 5.62 -15.34 0.95
CA ILE A 45 5.29 -15.20 2.37
C ILE A 45 3.93 -14.51 2.56
N LEU A 46 3.69 -13.40 1.87
CA LEU A 46 2.42 -12.65 1.99
C LEU A 46 1.23 -13.49 1.53
N ASN A 47 1.36 -14.18 0.39
CA ASN A 47 0.28 -15.02 -0.12
C ASN A 47 -0.04 -16.20 0.79
N ARG A 48 0.97 -16.82 1.41
CA ARG A 48 0.78 -17.95 2.32
C ARG A 48 0.16 -17.54 3.66
N ASN A 49 0.47 -16.36 4.18
CA ASN A 49 0.11 -15.96 5.55
C ASN A 49 -1.03 -14.93 5.63
N GLN A 50 -1.54 -14.39 4.51
CA GLN A 50 -2.55 -13.33 4.57
C GLN A 50 -3.88 -13.76 5.21
N ALA A 51 -4.23 -15.05 5.20
CA ALA A 51 -5.45 -15.55 5.84
C ALA A 51 -5.34 -15.43 7.37
N ASP A 52 -4.28 -16.00 7.95
CA ASP A 52 -4.00 -15.94 9.39
C ASP A 52 -3.85 -14.49 9.87
N TRP A 53 -3.21 -13.64 9.06
CA TRP A 53 -3.08 -12.22 9.35
C TRP A 53 -4.44 -11.51 9.48
N ARG A 54 -5.38 -11.81 8.57
CA ARG A 54 -6.75 -11.29 8.64
C ARG A 54 -7.49 -11.80 9.88
N GLU A 55 -7.33 -13.08 10.20
CA GLU A 55 -7.93 -13.70 11.38
C GLU A 55 -7.48 -12.98 12.66
N ILE A 56 -6.18 -12.75 12.82
CA ILE A 56 -5.64 -12.03 14.00
C ILE A 56 -6.17 -10.60 14.08
N VAL A 57 -6.27 -9.88 12.96
CA VAL A 57 -6.85 -8.53 12.95
C VAL A 57 -8.33 -8.57 13.33
N ALA A 58 -9.10 -9.52 12.79
CA ALA A 58 -10.52 -9.67 13.11
C ALA A 58 -10.75 -10.03 14.57
N LEU A 59 -9.97 -10.97 15.12
CA LEU A 59 -10.01 -11.33 16.54
C LEU A 59 -9.65 -10.14 17.43
N GLY A 60 -8.61 -9.38 17.07
CA GLY A 60 -8.23 -8.17 17.79
C GLY A 60 -9.38 -7.17 17.86
N VAL A 61 -9.98 -6.85 16.71
CA VAL A 61 -11.11 -5.90 16.63
C VAL A 61 -12.33 -6.39 17.41
N THR A 62 -12.74 -7.64 17.21
CA THR A 62 -13.96 -8.19 17.84
C THR A 62 -13.85 -8.34 19.36
N ASN A 63 -12.63 -8.46 19.89
CA ASN A 63 -12.38 -8.55 21.33
C ASN A 63 -11.93 -7.22 21.97
N GLY A 64 -11.93 -6.12 21.20
CA GLY A 64 -11.50 -4.81 21.72
C GLY A 64 -10.00 -4.71 22.05
N ILE A 65 -9.16 -5.56 21.44
CA ILE A 65 -7.71 -5.55 21.60
C ILE A 65 -7.10 -4.62 20.53
N PRO A 66 -6.35 -3.58 20.91
CA PRO A 66 -5.77 -2.65 19.95
C PRO A 66 -4.63 -3.31 19.16
N VAL A 67 -4.79 -3.37 17.84
CA VAL A 67 -3.81 -3.97 16.90
C VAL A 67 -3.39 -2.98 15.79
N PRO A 68 -3.03 -1.72 16.11
CA PRO A 68 -2.90 -0.64 15.11
C PRO A 68 -1.86 -0.93 14.02
N ALA A 69 -0.73 -1.54 14.39
CA ALA A 69 0.30 -1.89 13.42
C ALA A 69 -0.17 -2.99 12.45
N PHE A 70 -0.83 -4.04 12.96
CA PHE A 70 -1.35 -5.14 12.15
C PHE A 70 -2.49 -4.69 11.23
N SER A 71 -3.44 -3.91 11.73
CA SER A 71 -4.56 -3.40 10.93
C SER A 71 -4.10 -2.42 9.85
N ALA A 72 -3.18 -1.50 10.18
CA ALA A 72 -2.66 -0.54 9.21
C ALA A 72 -1.84 -1.21 8.10
N SER A 73 -0.97 -2.16 8.46
CA SER A 73 -0.18 -2.89 7.47
C SER A 73 -1.05 -3.78 6.58
N LEU A 74 -2.13 -4.38 7.09
CA LEU A 74 -3.08 -5.15 6.30
C LEU A 74 -3.84 -4.25 5.33
N GLY A 75 -4.31 -3.11 5.83
CA GLY A 75 -4.95 -2.07 5.00
C GLY A 75 -4.03 -1.58 3.88
N TYR A 76 -2.74 -1.38 4.16
CA TYR A 76 -1.76 -1.03 3.12
C TYR A 76 -1.58 -2.14 2.09
N TYR A 77 -1.43 -3.40 2.53
CA TYR A 77 -1.29 -4.54 1.63
C TYR A 77 -2.49 -4.67 0.68
N ASP A 78 -3.72 -4.56 1.22
CA ASP A 78 -4.94 -4.61 0.42
C ASP A 78 -5.08 -3.41 -0.50
N SER A 79 -4.71 -2.21 -0.04
CA SER A 79 -4.75 -1.01 -0.87
C SER A 79 -3.75 -1.07 -2.03
N TYR A 80 -2.53 -1.56 -1.77
CA TYR A 80 -1.47 -1.61 -2.76
C TYR A 80 -1.77 -2.60 -3.90
N ARG A 81 -2.41 -3.73 -3.59
CA ARG A 81 -2.74 -4.75 -4.60
C ARG A 81 -4.06 -4.47 -5.35
N ALA A 82 -4.83 -3.47 -4.93
CA ALA A 82 -6.07 -3.09 -5.60
C ALA A 82 -5.79 -2.19 -6.80
N ALA A 83 -6.07 -2.67 -8.01
CA ALA A 83 -5.91 -1.87 -9.23
C ALA A 83 -6.87 -0.66 -9.28
N ARG A 84 -7.98 -0.70 -8.54
CA ARG A 84 -8.95 0.38 -8.40
C ARG A 84 -9.27 0.59 -6.93
N LEU A 85 -9.02 1.80 -6.45
CA LEU A 85 -9.35 2.26 -5.10
C LEU A 85 -10.54 3.22 -5.15
N PRO A 86 -11.24 3.44 -4.03
CA PRO A 86 -12.34 4.40 -3.94
C PRO A 86 -11.90 5.88 -4.04
N ALA A 87 -10.64 6.14 -4.44
CA ALA A 87 -10.13 7.49 -4.67
C ALA A 87 -10.86 8.24 -5.80
N ASN A 88 -11.60 7.53 -6.67
CA ASN A 88 -12.50 8.15 -7.63
C ASN A 88 -13.62 8.96 -6.95
N LEU A 89 -14.16 8.49 -5.81
CA LEU A 89 -15.14 9.26 -5.04
C LEU A 89 -14.50 10.51 -4.43
N LEU A 90 -13.27 10.39 -3.92
CA LEU A 90 -12.51 11.54 -3.41
C LEU A 90 -12.32 12.59 -4.52
N GLN A 91 -11.96 12.16 -5.73
CA GLN A 91 -11.86 13.06 -6.88
C GLN A 91 -13.20 13.72 -7.21
N ALA A 92 -14.30 12.97 -7.22
CA ALA A 92 -15.63 13.53 -7.45
C ALA A 92 -16.02 14.56 -6.39
N GLN A 93 -15.74 14.29 -5.10
CA GLN A 93 -15.99 15.22 -4.01
C GLN A 93 -15.20 16.53 -4.20
N ARG A 94 -13.90 16.44 -4.49
CA ARG A 94 -13.05 17.62 -4.73
C ARG A 94 -13.53 18.46 -5.91
N ASP A 95 -13.97 17.80 -6.98
CA ASP A 95 -14.54 18.50 -8.14
C ASP A 95 -15.88 19.16 -7.79
N PHE A 96 -16.73 18.46 -7.04
CA PHE A 96 -18.03 18.94 -6.59
C PHE A 96 -17.96 20.24 -5.79
N PHE A 97 -17.19 20.29 -4.70
CA PHE A 97 -17.19 21.47 -3.80
C PHE A 97 -16.14 22.52 -4.15
N GLY A 98 -15.21 22.23 -5.08
CA GLY A 98 -14.02 23.06 -5.28
C GLY A 98 -13.52 23.17 -6.71
N ALA A 99 -14.27 22.66 -7.70
CA ALA A 99 -13.91 22.69 -9.12
C ALA A 99 -12.47 22.21 -9.39
N HIS A 100 -12.00 21.25 -8.59
CA HIS A 100 -10.62 20.77 -8.64
C HIS A 100 -10.30 19.87 -9.84
N THR A 101 -11.29 19.56 -10.68
CA THR A 101 -11.19 18.65 -11.83
C THR A 101 -10.79 17.22 -11.46
N TYR A 102 -10.91 16.31 -12.42
CA TYR A 102 -10.44 14.93 -12.31
C TYR A 102 -10.09 14.33 -13.68
N GLU A 103 -9.32 13.24 -13.68
CA GLU A 103 -9.02 12.46 -14.89
C GLU A 103 -9.98 11.26 -15.01
N ARG A 104 -10.23 10.82 -16.24
CA ARG A 104 -11.08 9.67 -16.54
C ARG A 104 -10.29 8.50 -17.08
N ILE A 105 -10.70 7.29 -16.71
CA ILE A 105 -10.02 6.05 -17.14
C ILE A 105 -10.28 5.66 -18.60
N ASP A 106 -11.29 6.26 -19.24
CA ASP A 106 -11.64 6.05 -20.66
C ASP A 106 -11.02 7.12 -21.58
N LYS A 107 -10.15 7.97 -21.04
CA LYS A 107 -9.53 9.09 -21.74
C LYS A 107 -8.00 9.00 -21.62
N PRO A 108 -7.25 9.62 -22.55
CA PRO A 108 -5.80 9.74 -22.43
C PRO A 108 -5.39 10.32 -21.07
N ALA A 109 -4.34 9.75 -20.47
CA ALA A 109 -3.81 10.23 -19.20
C ALA A 109 -3.39 11.70 -19.29
N GLY A 110 -3.71 12.49 -18.26
CA GLY A 110 -3.47 13.93 -18.21
C GLY A 110 -4.58 14.80 -18.83
N GLU A 111 -5.61 14.22 -19.46
CA GLU A 111 -6.82 14.96 -19.84
C GLU A 111 -7.71 15.17 -18.60
N VAL A 112 -7.99 16.43 -18.27
CA VAL A 112 -8.75 16.83 -17.07
C VAL A 112 -10.16 17.27 -17.41
N PHE A 113 -11.10 16.92 -16.53
CA PHE A 113 -12.53 17.20 -16.68
C PHE A 113 -13.04 17.91 -15.44
N HIS A 114 -13.86 18.94 -15.64
CA HIS A 114 -14.75 19.48 -14.63
C HIS A 114 -16.17 19.01 -14.95
N THR A 115 -16.94 18.63 -13.92
CA THR A 115 -18.37 18.36 -14.05
C THR A 115 -19.14 19.45 -13.34
N GLU A 116 -20.14 20.03 -14.02
CA GLU A 116 -21.12 20.90 -13.38
C GLU A 116 -22.08 20.01 -12.59
N TRP A 117 -21.83 19.90 -11.29
CA TRP A 117 -22.63 19.06 -10.40
C TRP A 117 -23.94 19.78 -10.00
N PRO A 118 -25.03 19.02 -9.75
CA PRO A 118 -26.28 19.64 -9.30
C PRO A 118 -26.10 20.32 -7.95
N GLU A 119 -26.79 21.45 -7.76
CA GLU A 119 -26.88 22.13 -6.47
C GLU A 119 -27.73 21.28 -5.52
N VAL A 120 -27.13 20.84 -4.40
CA VAL A 120 -27.77 19.95 -3.41
C VAL A 120 -27.91 20.60 -2.04
N ILE A 121 -27.51 21.87 -1.91
CA ILE A 121 -27.64 22.66 -0.69
C ILE A 121 -28.56 23.82 -1.05
N GLU A 122 -29.76 23.81 -0.48
CA GLU A 122 -30.69 24.95 -0.49
C GLU A 122 -30.25 26.06 0.47
#